data_AF-A0A535IVP8-F1
#
_entry.id   AF-A0A535IVP8-F1
#
_cell.length_a   1.000
_cell.length_b   1.000
_cell.length_c   1.000
_cell.angle_alpha   90.00
_cell.angle_beta   90.00
_cell.angle_gamma   90.00
#
_symmetry.space_group_name_H-M   'P 1'
#
loop_
_entity.id
_entity.type
_entity.pdbx_description
1 polymer ?
#
loop_
_entity_poly.entity_id
_entity_poly.type
_entity_poly.pdbx_seq_one_letter_code
_entity_poly.pdbx_strand_id
1 'polypeptide(L)'
;MQSRSTGTTEFKPKLWVPGDWNAFFGLGTNVLLNVLVLSALVLFVIKIPNDVVFGRILPALGIALPIGNLYYAYLAYRLAKKEGRDDVAAMPYGPSVPHYFFVTFVIMLPVVIKTNGNVIAAWEAGLAWAFFIG
;
A
#
# COMPACT_ATOMS: atom_id res chain seq x y z
N MET A 1 53.65 2.38 -23.30
CA MET A 1 52.24 1.97 -23.52
C MET A 1 51.94 0.80 -22.61
N GLN A 2 50.71 0.73 -22.06
CA GLN A 2 50.22 -0.15 -20.97
C GLN A 2 50.60 0.36 -19.57
N SER A 3 49.72 0.45 -18.57
CA SER A 3 48.44 -0.22 -18.31
C SER A 3 47.50 0.78 -17.59
N ARG A 4 46.31 1.05 -18.14
CA ARG A 4 45.23 1.73 -17.39
C ARG A 4 44.58 0.67 -16.52
N SER A 5 44.72 0.78 -15.21
CA SER A 5 43.97 -0.01 -14.24
C SER A 5 42.47 0.27 -14.43
N THR A 6 41.74 -0.68 -15.00
CA THR A 6 40.28 -0.71 -15.01
C THR A 6 39.84 -1.00 -13.56
N GLY A 7 39.76 0.06 -12.75
CA GLY A 7 39.05 -0.02 -11.49
C GLY A 7 37.60 -0.35 -11.81
N THR A 8 37.16 -1.55 -11.44
CA THR A 8 35.74 -1.89 -11.39
C THR A 8 35.08 -0.94 -10.40
N THR A 9 34.52 0.17 -10.92
CA THR A 9 33.64 1.04 -10.15
C THR A 9 32.46 0.20 -9.70
N GLU A 10 32.50 -0.22 -8.43
CA GLU A 10 31.44 -0.92 -7.74
C GLU A 10 30.18 -0.06 -7.85
N PHE A 11 29.22 -0.46 -8.69
CA PHE A 11 28.01 0.29 -8.94
C PHE A 11 27.21 0.44 -7.63
N LYS A 12 27.05 1.68 -7.17
CA LYS A 12 26.31 2.03 -5.95
C LYS A 12 25.14 2.93 -6.34
N PRO A 13 23.92 2.38 -6.46
CA PRO A 13 22.75 3.18 -6.80
C PRO A 13 22.52 4.23 -5.70
N LYS A 14 22.23 5.47 -6.11
CA LYS A 14 21.93 6.55 -5.16
C LYS A 14 20.63 6.24 -4.41
N LEU A 15 20.73 6.16 -3.09
CA LEU A 15 19.61 5.87 -2.19
C LEU A 15 18.63 7.04 -2.05
N TRP A 16 19.07 8.26 -2.33
CA TRP A 16 18.27 9.46 -2.14
C TRP A 16 18.67 10.54 -3.15
N VAL A 17 17.69 11.06 -3.88
CA VAL A 17 17.78 12.22 -4.77
C VAL A 17 16.82 13.30 -4.30
N PRO A 18 17.07 14.59 -4.62
CA PRO A 18 16.21 15.69 -4.18
C PRO A 18 14.73 15.53 -4.58
N GLY A 19 14.44 14.80 -5.67
CA GLY A 19 13.09 14.48 -6.12
C GLY A 19 12.33 13.50 -5.21
N ASP A 20 13.02 12.76 -4.34
CA ASP A 20 12.40 11.78 -3.43
C ASP A 20 11.58 12.46 -2.34
N TRP A 21 11.85 13.73 -2.02
CA TRP A 21 10.99 14.53 -1.15
C TRP A 21 9.60 14.75 -1.76
N ASN A 22 9.54 15.03 -3.06
CA ASN A 22 8.28 15.20 -3.76
C ASN A 22 7.52 13.85 -3.84
N ALA A 23 8.24 12.75 -4.08
CA ALA A 23 7.67 11.42 -4.08
C ALA A 23 7.16 11.02 -2.68
N PHE A 24 7.90 11.30 -1.62
CA PHE A 24 7.52 10.99 -0.24
C PHE A 24 6.25 11.73 0.18
N PHE A 25 6.18 13.04 -0.01
CA PHE A 25 4.99 13.81 0.37
C PHE A 25 3.81 13.57 -0.57
N GLY A 26 4.05 13.42 -1.87
CA GLY A 26 3.00 13.11 -2.85
C GLY A 26 2.37 11.75 -2.62
N LEU A 27 3.19 10.70 -2.52
CA LEU A 27 2.73 9.34 -2.24
C LEU A 27 2.18 9.22 -0.82
N GLY A 28 2.89 9.78 0.17
CA GLY A 28 2.49 9.74 1.58
C GLY A 28 1.12 10.37 1.79
N THR A 29 0.89 11.58 1.27
CA THR A 29 -0.41 12.25 1.39
C THR A 29 -1.50 11.49 0.65
N ASN A 30 -1.24 10.97 -0.55
CA ASN A 30 -2.19 10.15 -1.30
C ASN A 30 -2.60 8.89 -0.51
N VAL A 31 -1.63 8.17 0.05
CA VAL A 31 -1.88 6.96 0.84
C VAL A 31 -2.64 7.29 2.14
N LEU A 32 -2.28 8.37 2.84
CA LEU A 32 -2.99 8.82 4.04
C LEU A 32 -4.45 9.16 3.74
N LEU A 33 -4.72 9.89 2.65
CA LEU A 33 -6.07 10.20 2.21
C LEU A 33 -6.85 8.93 1.88
N ASN A 34 -6.23 7.96 1.19
CA ASN A 34 -6.90 6.70 0.86
C ASN A 34 -7.23 5.87 2.11
N VAL A 35 -6.34 5.85 3.12
CA VAL A 35 -6.62 5.20 4.41
C VAL A 35 -7.78 5.87 5.14
N LEU A 36 -7.82 7.20 5.12
CA LEU A 36 -8.90 7.97 5.73
C LEU A 36 -10.25 7.67 5.04
N VAL A 37 -10.27 7.67 3.70
CA VAL A 37 -11.46 7.35 2.91
C VAL A 37 -11.90 5.92 3.17
N LEU A 38 -10.98 4.95 3.16
CA LEU A 38 -11.30 3.55 3.47
C LEU A 38 -11.90 3.40 4.87
N SER A 39 -11.28 4.05 5.86
CA SER A 39 -11.78 4.02 7.25
C SER A 39 -13.17 4.65 7.35
N ALA A 40 -13.41 5.77 6.68
CA ALA A 40 -14.72 6.43 6.62
C ALA A 40 -15.77 5.55 5.94
N LEU A 41 -15.42 4.88 4.83
CA LEU A 41 -16.33 3.95 4.14
C LEU A 41 -16.74 2.80 5.07
N VAL A 42 -15.78 2.18 5.74
CA VAL A 42 -16.04 1.07 6.67
C VAL A 42 -16.86 1.54 7.89
N LEU A 43 -16.61 2.74 8.40
CA LEU A 43 -17.36 3.33 9.53
C LEU A 43 -18.78 3.75 9.18
N PHE A 44 -18.97 4.50 8.10
CA PHE A 44 -20.24 5.15 7.80
C PHE A 44 -21.13 4.32 6.86
N VAL A 45 -20.55 3.54 5.94
CA VAL A 45 -21.30 2.73 4.97
C VAL A 45 -21.60 1.34 5.55
N ILE A 46 -20.57 0.64 6.03
CA ILE A 46 -20.73 -0.72 6.58
C ILE A 46 -21.17 -0.70 8.04
N LYS A 47 -21.04 0.46 8.73
CA LYS A 47 -21.39 0.64 10.15
C LYS A 47 -20.58 -0.25 11.08
N ILE A 48 -19.30 -0.45 10.78
CA ILE A 48 -18.39 -1.17 11.67
C ILE A 48 -18.21 -0.38 12.97
N PRO A 49 -18.25 -1.03 14.15
CA PRO A 49 -18.01 -0.37 15.43
C PRO A 49 -16.68 0.39 15.47
N ASN A 50 -16.71 1.60 16.05
CA ASN A 50 -15.56 2.50 16.13
C ASN A 50 -14.36 1.87 16.86
N ASP A 51 -14.61 1.05 17.87
CA ASP A 51 -13.58 0.32 18.63
C ASP A 51 -12.77 -0.63 17.73
N VAL A 52 -13.41 -1.26 16.75
CA VAL A 52 -12.73 -2.14 15.80
C VAL A 52 -11.95 -1.33 14.76
N VAL A 53 -12.56 -0.27 14.22
CA VAL A 53 -11.90 0.52 13.16
C VAL A 53 -10.71 1.29 13.70
N PHE A 54 -10.89 2.06 14.77
CA PHE A 54 -9.80 2.86 15.34
C PHE A 54 -8.84 2.03 16.19
N GLY A 55 -9.29 0.93 16.79
CA GLY A 55 -8.45 0.07 17.63
C GLY A 55 -7.62 -0.96 16.85
N ARG A 56 -8.07 -1.37 15.64
CA ARG A 56 -7.40 -2.44 14.88
C ARG A 56 -7.11 -2.06 13.44
N ILE A 57 -8.11 -1.59 12.68
CA ILE A 57 -7.97 -1.37 11.23
C ILE A 57 -7.02 -0.21 10.93
N LEU A 58 -7.30 0.96 11.52
CA LEU A 58 -6.51 2.17 11.31
C LEU A 58 -5.04 2.01 11.75
N PRO A 59 -4.73 1.50 12.96
CA PRO A 59 -3.34 1.26 13.36
C PRO A 59 -2.66 0.19 12.49
N ALA A 60 -3.37 -0.88 12.11
CA ALA A 60 -2.80 -1.88 11.20
C ALA A 60 -2.43 -1.29 9.83
N LEU A 61 -3.32 -0.48 9.23
CA LEU A 61 -3.04 0.21 7.96
C LEU A 61 -1.91 1.22 8.11
N GLY A 62 -1.91 1.99 9.20
CA GLY A 62 -0.87 2.99 9.48
C GLY A 62 0.53 2.39 9.62
N ILE A 63 0.65 1.13 10.05
CA ILE A 63 1.93 0.42 10.17
C ILE A 63 2.25 -0.36 8.88
N ALA A 64 1.28 -1.06 8.30
CA ALA A 64 1.49 -1.93 7.15
C ALA A 64 1.92 -1.16 5.89
N LEU A 65 1.38 0.04 5.68
CA LEU A 65 1.64 0.83 4.48
C LEU A 65 3.08 1.39 4.42
N PRO A 66 3.62 2.01 5.48
CA PRO A 66 5.03 2.38 5.51
C PRO A 66 5.97 1.18 5.38
N ILE A 67 5.68 0.08 6.09
CA ILE A 67 6.50 -1.14 6.02
C ILE A 67 6.52 -1.71 4.60
N GLY A 68 5.36 -1.78 3.93
CA GLY A 68 5.25 -2.24 2.55
C GLY A 68 6.06 -1.37 1.59
N ASN A 69 5.95 -0.04 1.70
CA ASN A 69 6.71 0.87 0.83
C ASN A 69 8.22 0.79 1.10
N LEU A 70 8.66 0.63 2.35
CA LEU A 70 10.06 0.39 2.68
C LEU A 70 10.58 -0.95 2.11
N TYR A 71 9.75 -1.99 2.13
CA TYR A 71 10.10 -3.28 1.54
C TYR A 71 10.25 -3.19 0.01
N TYR A 72 9.31 -2.53 -0.69
CA TYR A 72 9.43 -2.30 -2.14
C TYR A 72 10.63 -1.42 -2.49
N ALA A 73 10.94 -0.39 -1.69
CA ALA A 73 12.14 0.42 -1.85
C ALA A 73 13.42 -0.43 -1.68
N TYR A 74 13.44 -1.36 -0.72
CA TYR A 74 14.55 -2.30 -0.53
C TYR A 74 14.70 -3.27 -1.71
N LEU A 75 13.59 -3.79 -2.27
CA LEU A 75 13.62 -4.63 -3.46
C LEU A 75 14.14 -3.86 -4.68
N ALA A 76 13.70 -2.62 -4.88
CA ALA A 76 14.19 -1.75 -5.93
C ALA A 76 15.70 -1.51 -5.80
N TYR A 77 16.18 -1.28 -4.58
CA TYR A 77 17.62 -1.15 -4.29
C TYR A 77 18.41 -2.43 -4.60
N ARG A 78 17.89 -3.60 -4.19
CA ARG A 78 18.52 -4.89 -4.47
C ARG A 78 18.55 -5.20 -5.97
N LEU A 79 17.49 -4.84 -6.71
CA LEU A 79 17.43 -5.01 -8.16
C LEU A 79 18.38 -4.05 -8.88
N ALA A 80 18.42 -2.77 -8.49
CA ALA A 80 19.37 -1.80 -9.02
C ALA A 80 20.82 -2.26 -8.85
N LYS A 81 21.17 -2.80 -7.67
CA LYS A 81 22.50 -3.35 -7.40
C LYS A 81 22.81 -4.60 -8.25
N LYS A 82 21.81 -5.42 -8.57
CA LYS A 82 21.96 -6.63 -9.38
C LYS A 82 22.12 -6.31 -10.88
N GLU A 83 21.34 -5.37 -11.38
CA GLU A 83 21.31 -4.99 -12.81
C GLU A 83 22.37 -3.94 -13.18
N GLY A 84 22.99 -3.27 -12.19
CA GLY A 84 23.99 -2.24 -12.46
C GLY A 84 23.42 -0.99 -13.13
N ARG A 85 22.11 -0.72 -12.94
CA ARG A 85 21.37 0.36 -13.60
C ARG A 85 20.75 1.33 -12.59
N ASP A 86 20.84 2.62 -12.91
CA ASP A 86 20.33 3.73 -12.08
C ASP A 86 18.86 4.08 -12.36
N ASP A 87 18.21 3.41 -13.32
CA ASP A 87 16.84 3.72 -13.79
C ASP A 87 15.75 2.84 -13.14
N VAL A 88 16.07 2.16 -12.05
CA VAL A 88 15.11 1.31 -11.33
C VAL A 88 14.28 2.16 -10.38
N ALA A 89 13.02 2.42 -10.75
CA ALA A 89 12.03 3.07 -9.90
C ALA A 89 11.31 2.05 -9.00
N ALA A 90 11.16 2.36 -7.72
CA ALA A 90 10.33 1.56 -6.82
C ALA A 90 8.86 1.66 -7.24
N MET A 91 8.17 0.52 -7.30
CA MET A 91 6.73 0.49 -7.55
C MET A 91 6.01 1.04 -6.30
N PRO A 92 5.16 2.07 -6.43
CA PRO A 92 4.44 2.62 -5.28
C PRO A 92 3.42 1.60 -4.76
N TYR A 93 3.49 1.27 -3.47
CA TYR A 93 2.52 0.39 -2.84
C TYR A 93 1.45 1.22 -2.15
N GLY A 94 0.23 1.17 -2.66
CA GLY A 94 -0.89 1.91 -2.09
C GLY A 94 -2.23 1.23 -2.36
N PRO A 95 -3.23 1.46 -1.49
CA PRO A 95 -4.57 0.94 -1.70
C PRO A 95 -5.16 1.52 -2.99
N SER A 96 -5.63 0.64 -3.87
CA SER A 96 -6.28 1.02 -5.12
C SER A 96 -7.69 1.55 -4.84
N VAL A 97 -7.90 2.85 -5.09
CA VAL A 97 -9.18 3.55 -4.95
C VAL A 97 -10.36 2.78 -5.56
N PRO A 98 -10.36 2.45 -6.86
CA PRO A 98 -11.49 1.73 -7.44
C PRO A 98 -11.72 0.36 -6.81
N HIS A 99 -10.65 -0.32 -6.37
CA HIS A 99 -10.76 -1.66 -5.78
C HIS A 99 -11.49 -1.64 -4.43
N TYR A 100 -11.03 -0.84 -3.45
CA TYR A 100 -11.67 -0.85 -2.14
C TYR A 100 -13.08 -0.24 -2.16
N PHE A 101 -13.37 0.70 -3.08
CA PHE A 101 -14.73 1.17 -3.33
C PHE A 101 -15.64 0.06 -3.84
N PHE A 102 -15.16 -0.72 -4.83
CA PHE A 102 -15.90 -1.88 -5.34
C PHE A 102 -16.21 -2.88 -4.23
N VAL A 103 -15.21 -3.25 -3.42
CA VAL A 103 -15.41 -4.20 -2.31
C VAL A 103 -16.44 -3.66 -1.31
N THR A 104 -16.33 -2.40 -0.91
CA THR A 104 -17.26 -1.81 0.06
C THR A 104 -18.70 -1.78 -0.46
N PHE A 105 -18.92 -1.26 -1.67
CA PHE A 105 -20.26 -1.01 -2.18
C PHE A 105 -20.90 -2.22 -2.87
N VAL A 106 -20.11 -3.03 -3.57
CA VAL A 106 -20.63 -4.13 -4.40
C VAL A 106 -20.61 -5.46 -3.66
N ILE A 107 -19.67 -5.67 -2.73
CA ILE A 107 -19.56 -6.93 -1.98
C ILE A 107 -20.11 -6.77 -0.56
N MET A 108 -19.56 -5.84 0.23
CA MET A 108 -19.87 -5.74 1.65
C MET A 108 -21.26 -5.16 1.92
N LEU A 109 -21.62 -4.05 1.27
CA LEU A 109 -22.91 -3.38 1.48
C LEU A 109 -24.14 -4.27 1.24
N PRO A 110 -24.28 -5.03 0.12
CA PRO A 110 -25.42 -5.90 -0.05
C PRO A 110 -25.47 -7.04 0.97
N VAL A 111 -24.32 -7.49 1.49
CA VAL A 111 -24.26 -8.51 2.56
C VAL A 111 -24.78 -7.93 3.87
N VAL A 112 -24.41 -6.68 4.24
CA VAL A 112 -24.97 -5.99 5.41
C VAL A 112 -26.50 -5.88 5.31
N ILE A 113 -27.00 -5.48 4.13
CA ILE A 113 -28.44 -5.30 3.90
C ILE A 113 -29.19 -6.64 4.00
N LYS A 114 -28.66 -7.70 3.37
CA LYS A 114 -29.28 -9.04 3.39
C LYS A 114 -29.22 -9.72 4.76
N THR A 115 -28.26 -9.36 5.59
CA THR A 115 -28.05 -9.98 6.92
C THR A 115 -28.56 -9.09 8.06
N ASN A 116 -29.53 -8.20 7.78
CA ASN A 116 -30.14 -7.30 8.77
C ASN A 116 -29.14 -6.51 9.64
N GLY A 117 -28.04 -6.03 9.05
CA GLY A 117 -27.03 -5.26 9.77
C GLY A 117 -25.95 -6.10 10.47
N ASN A 118 -25.84 -7.40 10.19
CA ASN A 118 -24.71 -8.19 10.66
C ASN A 118 -23.41 -7.77 9.94
N VAL A 119 -22.64 -6.93 10.63
CA VAL A 119 -21.36 -6.40 10.16
C VAL A 119 -20.28 -7.48 10.01
N ILE A 120 -20.31 -8.51 10.84
CA ILE A 120 -19.30 -9.58 10.84
C ILE A 120 -19.39 -10.37 9.52
N ALA A 121 -20.61 -10.68 9.08
CA ALA A 121 -20.82 -11.36 7.80
C ALA A 121 -20.32 -10.53 6.61
N ALA A 122 -20.46 -9.20 6.66
CA ALA A 122 -19.93 -8.31 5.62
C ALA A 122 -18.40 -8.26 5.63
N TRP A 123 -17.79 -8.28 6.82
CA TRP A 123 -16.34 -8.38 6.99
C TRP A 123 -15.79 -9.70 6.43
N GLU A 124 -16.42 -10.83 6.76
CA GLU A 124 -16.06 -12.15 6.23
C GLU A 124 -16.20 -12.22 4.70
N ALA A 125 -17.26 -11.64 4.14
CA ALA A 125 -17.43 -11.55 2.69
C ALA A 125 -16.34 -10.71 2.02
N GLY A 126 -15.95 -9.59 2.65
CA GLY A 126 -14.83 -8.76 2.18
C GLY A 126 -13.49 -9.51 2.23
N LEU A 127 -13.23 -10.27 3.30
CA LEU A 127 -12.03 -11.10 3.43
C LEU A 127 -12.01 -12.25 2.42
N ALA A 128 -13.16 -12.92 2.21
CA ALA A 128 -13.27 -13.98 1.21
C ALA A 128 -12.99 -13.44 -0.19
N TRP A 129 -13.53 -12.27 -0.54
CA TRP A 129 -13.24 -11.60 -1.80
C TRP A 129 -11.76 -11.27 -1.96
N ALA A 130 -11.12 -10.72 -0.92
CA ALA A 130 -9.70 -10.42 -0.94
C ALA A 130 -8.84 -11.68 -1.17
N PHE A 131 -9.25 -12.82 -0.61
CA PHE A 131 -8.58 -14.10 -0.82
C PHE A 131 -8.75 -14.68 -2.24
N PHE A 132 -9.87 -14.42 -2.90
CA PHE A 132 -10.09 -14.90 -4.28
C PHE A 132 -9.38 -14.06 -5.34
N ILE A 133 -9.16 -12.76 -5.09
CA ILE A 133 -8.50 -11.85 -6.03
C ILE A 133 -7.00 -11.71 -5.78
N GLY A 134 -6.58 -11.71 -4.51
CA GLY A 134 -5.18 -11.56 -4.09
C GLY A 134 -4.35 -12.81 -4.38
#